data_AF-A0A9P9IHW0-F1
#
_entry.id   AF-A0A9P9IHW0-F1
#
_cell.length_a   1.000
_cell.length_b   1.000
_cell.length_c   1.000
_cell.angle_alpha   90.00
_cell.angle_beta   90.00
_cell.angle_gamma   90.00
#
_symmetry.space_group_name_H-M   'P 1'
#
loop_
_entity.id
_entity.type
_entity.pdbx_description
1 polymer ?
#
loop_
_entity_poly.entity_id
_entity_poly.type
_entity_poly.pdbx_seq_one_letter_code
_entity_poly.pdbx_strand_id
1 'polypeptide(L)'
;PRIIDIARLIPVYHTGMIRAENADPATKYVKRFDFLAKGERLFKKNNYSKMSSREIRMCEILMTDPHPNVCTYHGVTLDENGVISGLVFDKYQTTLWDLITQGVVFDTKKCMNDIQKGISHLHNNDMVHCDIKPENILAEKIEHGPLKGSYHFVVGDFDSTHFTGTKLTLKGGTHGWSLSRYTEAWPENDYYGLSMIRYWLEKKGWSREKVKPVAVDTTWIL
;
A
#
# COMPACT_ATOMS: atom_id res chain seq x y z
N PRO A 1 -4.58 27.08 25.75
CA PRO A 1 -3.80 26.53 24.61
C PRO A 1 -4.45 25.24 24.07
N ARG A 2 -4.57 25.08 22.74
CA ARG A 2 -4.96 23.79 22.15
C ARG A 2 -3.77 22.85 22.25
N ILE A 3 -3.79 21.93 23.21
CA ILE A 3 -2.71 20.94 23.39
C ILE A 3 -3.04 19.72 22.53
N ILE A 4 -2.07 19.26 21.76
CA ILE A 4 -2.18 18.04 20.96
C ILE A 4 -1.85 16.84 21.85
N ASP A 5 -2.76 15.88 21.90
CA ASP A 5 -2.55 14.61 22.60
C ASP A 5 -1.77 13.64 21.69
N ILE A 6 -0.45 13.60 21.86
CA ILE A 6 0.46 12.78 21.04
C ILE A 6 0.10 11.28 21.11
N ALA A 7 -0.42 10.80 22.24
CA ALA A 7 -0.82 9.39 22.40
C ALA A 7 -1.99 8.99 21.49
N ARG A 8 -2.77 9.95 21.00
CA ARG A 8 -3.82 9.70 19.98
C ARG A 8 -3.29 9.69 18.55
N LEU A 9 -2.09 10.22 18.35
CA LEU A 9 -1.48 10.38 17.04
C LEU A 9 -0.49 9.26 16.72
N ILE A 10 0.32 8.88 17.71
CA ILE A 10 1.42 7.93 17.57
C ILE A 10 1.14 6.72 18.45
N PRO A 11 1.36 5.48 17.96
CA PRO A 11 1.33 4.29 18.81
C PRO A 11 2.40 4.34 19.88
N VAL A 12 2.07 3.82 21.07
CA VAL A 12 3.06 3.60 22.12
C VAL A 12 3.93 2.42 21.70
N TYR A 13 5.25 2.64 21.67
CA TYR A 13 6.21 1.57 21.43
C TYR A 13 6.18 0.55 22.57
N HIS A 14 6.31 -0.73 22.23
CA HIS A 14 6.57 -1.81 23.18
C HIS A 14 7.60 -2.77 22.61
N THR A 15 8.26 -3.54 23.48
CA THR A 15 9.39 -4.44 23.12
C THR A 15 9.02 -5.59 22.18
N GLY A 16 7.74 -5.78 21.91
CA GLY A 16 7.25 -6.75 20.92
C GLY A 16 7.22 -6.21 19.49
N MET A 17 7.35 -4.87 19.30
CA MET A 17 7.47 -4.28 17.97
C MET A 17 8.90 -4.42 17.46
N ILE A 18 9.03 -4.70 16.16
CA ILE A 18 10.33 -4.80 15.49
C ILE A 18 10.91 -3.39 15.32
N ARG A 19 12.10 -3.16 15.88
CA ARG A 19 12.87 -1.93 15.67
C ARG A 19 13.77 -2.10 14.45
N ALA A 20 13.74 -1.13 13.54
CA ALA A 20 14.63 -1.15 12.38
C ALA A 20 16.09 -0.95 12.83
N GLU A 21 16.98 -1.85 12.37
CA GLU A 21 18.42 -1.80 12.66
C GLU A 21 19.12 -0.68 11.88
N ASN A 22 18.64 -0.39 10.67
CA ASN A 22 19.19 0.62 9.76
C ASN A 22 18.05 1.34 9.00
N ALA A 23 18.22 2.63 8.74
CA ALA A 23 17.33 3.46 7.93
C ALA A 23 18.12 4.30 6.90
N ASP A 24 19.14 3.69 6.29
CA ASP A 24 19.98 4.32 5.27
C ASP A 24 19.13 4.92 4.14
N PRO A 25 19.13 6.26 3.97
CA PRO A 25 18.28 6.93 2.99
C PRO A 25 18.61 6.59 1.53
N ALA A 26 19.75 5.94 1.26
CA ALA A 26 20.10 5.44 -0.06
C ALA A 26 19.20 4.27 -0.49
N THR A 27 18.85 3.38 0.44
CA THR A 27 18.13 2.12 0.15
C THR A 27 16.80 1.99 0.87
N LYS A 28 16.54 2.83 1.88
CA LYS A 28 15.35 2.78 2.73
C LYS A 28 14.49 4.03 2.62
N TYR A 29 13.19 3.82 2.73
CA TYR A 29 12.18 4.86 2.86
C TYR A 29 11.63 4.85 4.29
N VAL A 30 11.61 6.01 4.94
CA VAL A 30 11.02 6.18 6.27
C VAL A 30 9.68 6.88 6.13
N LYS A 31 8.59 6.13 6.29
CA LYS A 31 7.22 6.67 6.31
C LYS A 31 7.01 7.39 7.64
N ARG A 32 7.10 8.72 7.63
CA ARG A 32 6.89 9.57 8.81
C ARG A 32 5.42 9.93 8.97
N PHE A 33 5.00 10.19 10.20
CA PHE A 33 3.67 10.71 10.47
C PHE A 33 3.56 12.17 10.00
N ASP A 34 2.83 12.39 8.91
CA ASP A 34 2.62 13.73 8.37
C ASP A 34 1.51 14.47 9.15
N PHE A 35 1.91 15.09 10.26
CA PHE A 35 1.00 15.88 11.09
C PHE A 35 0.54 17.17 10.41
N LEU A 36 1.38 17.78 9.56
CA LEU A 36 1.05 19.02 8.86
C LEU A 36 -0.14 18.80 7.91
N ALA A 37 -0.12 17.71 7.14
CA ALA A 37 -1.23 17.36 6.26
C ALA A 37 -2.54 17.04 7.01
N LYS A 38 -2.49 16.72 8.31
CA LYS A 38 -3.71 16.50 9.10
C LYS A 38 -4.34 17.81 9.58
N GLY A 39 -3.57 18.88 9.73
CA GLY A 39 -4.05 20.21 10.11
C GLY A 39 -5.03 20.19 11.30
N GLU A 40 -6.21 20.78 11.15
CA GLU A 40 -7.22 20.84 12.21
C GLU A 40 -7.76 19.47 12.66
N ARG A 41 -7.59 18.42 11.84
CA ARG A 41 -8.04 17.06 12.19
C ARG A 41 -7.23 16.49 13.36
N LEU A 42 -6.05 17.02 13.68
CA LEU A 42 -5.28 16.61 14.87
C LEU A 42 -6.03 16.91 16.17
N PHE A 43 -6.94 17.89 16.17
CA PHE A 43 -7.71 18.30 17.34
C PHE A 43 -9.06 17.58 17.46
N LYS A 44 -9.46 16.78 16.47
CA LYS A 44 -10.68 15.96 16.52
C LYS A 44 -10.36 14.61 17.19
N LYS A 45 -11.38 13.92 17.74
CA LYS A 45 -11.27 12.53 18.25
C LYS A 45 -11.02 11.54 17.10
N ASN A 46 -9.84 11.61 16.51
CA ASN A 46 -9.37 10.70 15.47
C ASN A 46 -8.47 9.63 16.09
N ASN A 47 -8.52 8.43 15.54
CA ASN A 47 -7.78 7.27 16.04
C ASN A 47 -6.54 7.00 15.15
N TYR A 48 -5.72 8.03 14.89
CA TYR A 48 -4.52 7.88 14.06
C TYR A 48 -3.55 6.86 14.65
N SER A 49 -3.35 6.91 15.97
CA SER A 49 -2.56 5.91 16.70
C SER A 49 -3.06 4.49 16.43
N LYS A 50 -4.38 4.22 16.48
CA LYS A 50 -4.92 2.89 16.18
C LYS A 50 -4.70 2.45 14.73
N MET A 51 -4.79 3.38 13.79
CA MET A 51 -4.53 3.10 12.37
C MET A 51 -3.06 2.75 12.15
N SER A 52 -2.14 3.51 12.72
CA SER A 52 -0.70 3.23 12.67
C SER A 52 -0.35 1.92 13.40
N SER A 53 -0.98 1.61 14.54
CA SER A 53 -0.83 0.32 15.22
C SER A 53 -1.28 -0.84 14.35
N ARG A 54 -2.39 -0.67 13.60
CA ARG A 54 -2.85 -1.67 12.63
C ARG A 54 -1.83 -1.85 11.52
N GLU A 55 -1.34 -0.76 10.93
CA GLU A 55 -0.33 -0.83 9.86
C GLU A 55 0.92 -1.58 10.32
N ILE A 56 1.49 -1.20 11.47
CA ILE A 56 2.66 -1.89 12.06
C ILE A 56 2.39 -3.38 12.20
N ARG A 57 1.23 -3.76 12.78
CA ARG A 57 0.85 -5.16 12.96
C ARG A 57 0.75 -5.93 11.64
N MET A 58 0.14 -5.35 10.60
CA MET A 58 0.02 -6.00 9.30
C MET A 58 1.40 -6.19 8.66
N CYS A 59 2.24 -5.15 8.72
CA CYS A 59 3.62 -5.21 8.23
C CYS A 59 4.47 -6.27 8.95
N GLU A 60 4.34 -6.41 10.27
CA GLU A 60 5.08 -7.42 11.04
C GLU A 60 4.64 -8.84 10.70
N ILE A 61 3.35 -9.06 10.36
CA ILE A 61 2.89 -10.36 9.85
C ILE A 61 3.52 -10.64 8.49
N LEU A 62 3.48 -9.68 7.56
CA LEU A 62 4.08 -9.81 6.23
C LEU A 62 5.60 -10.01 6.27
N MET A 63 6.26 -9.49 7.30
CA MET A 63 7.69 -9.69 7.51
C MET A 63 8.05 -11.17 7.78
N THR A 64 7.11 -11.97 8.29
CA THR A 64 7.33 -13.41 8.57
C THR A 64 7.25 -14.30 7.33
N ASP A 65 6.60 -13.84 6.26
CA ASP A 65 6.45 -14.54 4.99
C ASP A 65 6.68 -13.56 3.83
N PRO A 66 7.94 -13.19 3.51
CA PRO A 66 8.23 -12.14 2.54
C PRO A 66 7.92 -12.58 1.10
N HIS A 67 7.37 -11.67 0.29
CA HIS A 67 7.02 -11.93 -1.10
C HIS A 67 7.56 -10.84 -2.05
N PRO A 68 8.12 -11.20 -3.23
CA PRO A 68 8.76 -10.23 -4.12
C PRO A 68 7.83 -9.11 -4.61
N ASN A 69 6.52 -9.35 -4.70
CA ASN A 69 5.53 -8.33 -5.13
C ASN A 69 4.83 -7.60 -3.97
N VAL A 70 5.40 -7.63 -2.77
CA VAL A 70 4.92 -6.88 -1.60
C VAL A 70 6.09 -6.07 -1.05
N CYS A 71 5.84 -4.80 -0.73
CA CYS A 71 6.86 -3.89 -0.20
C CYS A 71 7.44 -4.41 1.12
N THR A 72 8.76 -4.49 1.22
CA THR A 72 9.44 -5.02 2.42
C THR A 72 9.42 -3.99 3.55
N TYR A 73 8.91 -4.39 4.70
CA TYR A 73 9.00 -3.65 5.96
C TYR A 73 10.20 -4.10 6.80
N HIS A 74 10.85 -3.16 7.49
CA HIS A 74 12.07 -3.39 8.28
C HIS A 74 11.93 -3.03 9.77
N GLY A 75 10.75 -2.58 10.22
CA GLY A 75 10.52 -2.16 11.60
C GLY A 75 10.22 -0.67 11.76
N VAL A 76 10.08 -0.24 13.01
CA VAL A 76 9.88 1.16 13.39
C VAL A 76 11.18 1.86 13.76
N THR A 77 11.24 3.17 13.56
CA THR A 77 12.26 4.04 14.16
C THR A 77 11.73 4.72 15.41
N LEU A 78 12.62 5.02 16.35
CA LEU A 78 12.32 5.79 17.56
C LEU A 78 13.05 7.14 17.52
N ASP A 79 12.48 8.18 18.14
CA ASP A 79 13.19 9.42 18.43
C ASP A 79 14.01 9.31 19.74
N GLU A 80 14.63 10.43 20.14
CA GLU A 80 15.43 10.53 21.37
C GLU A 80 14.63 10.28 22.66
N ASN A 81 13.30 10.40 22.61
CA ASN A 81 12.40 10.18 23.74
C ASN A 81 11.77 8.78 23.73
N GLY A 82 12.18 7.91 22.79
CA GLY A 82 11.63 6.56 22.64
C GLY A 82 10.25 6.52 21.99
N VAL A 83 9.81 7.62 21.35
CA VAL A 83 8.53 7.69 20.63
C VAL A 83 8.73 7.22 19.20
N ILE A 84 7.76 6.48 18.66
CA ILE A 84 7.82 6.03 17.26
C ILE A 84 7.85 7.24 16.34
N SER A 85 8.90 7.32 15.52
CA SER A 85 9.16 8.45 14.61
C SER A 85 8.94 8.12 13.13
N GLY A 86 8.75 6.84 12.80
CA GLY A 86 8.43 6.37 11.44
C GLY A 86 8.44 4.85 11.29
N LEU A 87 7.97 4.40 10.14
CA LEU A 87 8.03 3.00 9.69
C LEU A 87 9.04 2.89 8.54
N VAL A 88 9.91 1.88 8.56
CA VAL A 88 10.99 1.70 7.58
C VAL A 88 10.60 0.66 6.54
N PHE A 89 10.74 1.03 5.27
CA PHE A 89 10.50 0.17 4.12
C PHE A 89 11.68 0.17 3.15
N ASP A 90 11.74 -0.79 2.23
CA ASP A 90 12.59 -0.66 1.04
C ASP A 90 12.18 0.58 0.23
N LYS A 91 13.18 1.28 -0.32
CA LYS A 91 12.98 2.46 -1.14
C LYS A 91 12.78 2.06 -2.59
N TYR A 92 11.62 2.42 -3.14
CA TYR A 92 11.30 2.25 -4.56
C TYR A 92 11.48 3.58 -5.28
N GLN A 93 11.72 3.51 -6.60
CA GLN A 93 12.05 4.68 -7.40
C GLN A 93 10.84 5.57 -7.68
N THR A 94 9.66 4.96 -7.84
CA THR A 94 8.45 5.66 -8.28
C THR A 94 7.18 4.86 -7.99
N THR A 95 6.02 5.42 -8.27
CA THR A 95 4.72 4.73 -8.19
C THR A 95 4.17 4.43 -9.59
N LEU A 96 3.18 3.53 -9.69
CA LEU A 96 2.46 3.31 -10.94
C LEU A 96 1.73 4.58 -11.41
N TRP A 97 1.22 5.38 -10.47
CA TRP A 97 0.62 6.69 -10.77
C TRP A 97 1.60 7.60 -11.51
N ASP A 98 2.81 7.74 -10.98
CA ASP A 98 3.85 8.59 -11.56
C ASP A 98 4.25 8.11 -12.95
N LEU A 99 4.47 6.80 -13.13
CA LEU A 99 4.80 6.23 -14.44
C LEU A 99 3.73 6.57 -15.49
N ILE A 100 2.46 6.42 -15.14
CA ILE A 100 1.34 6.68 -16.06
C ILE A 100 1.20 8.17 -16.36
N THR A 101 1.25 9.02 -15.34
CA THR A 101 1.06 10.48 -15.49
C THR A 101 2.22 11.15 -16.23
N GLN A 102 3.44 10.62 -16.09
CA GLN A 102 4.61 11.07 -16.82
C GLN A 102 4.71 10.46 -18.24
N GLY A 103 3.77 9.59 -18.63
CA GLY A 103 3.77 8.96 -19.95
C GLY A 103 4.93 7.97 -20.16
N VAL A 104 5.47 7.40 -19.08
CA VAL A 104 6.53 6.39 -19.16
C VAL A 104 5.94 5.09 -19.74
N VAL A 105 6.62 4.54 -20.74
CA VAL A 105 6.23 3.26 -21.35
C VAL A 105 6.79 2.10 -20.52
N PHE A 106 5.94 1.16 -20.14
CA PHE A 106 6.31 -0.06 -19.42
C PHE A 106 5.43 -1.24 -19.84
N ASP A 107 5.81 -2.45 -19.42
CA ASP A 107 5.04 -3.67 -19.66
C ASP A 107 3.82 -3.74 -18.73
N THR A 108 2.64 -3.41 -19.26
CA THR A 108 1.38 -3.43 -18.52
C THR A 108 0.93 -4.84 -18.14
N LYS A 109 1.25 -5.86 -18.95
CA LYS A 109 0.90 -7.26 -18.64
C LYS A 109 1.71 -7.73 -17.43
N LYS A 110 3.02 -7.44 -17.41
CA LYS A 110 3.88 -7.70 -16.25
C LYS A 110 3.39 -6.95 -15.02
N CYS A 111 3.06 -5.66 -15.15
CA CYS A 111 2.51 -4.86 -14.06
C CYS A 111 1.27 -5.51 -13.43
N MET A 112 0.27 -5.87 -14.24
CA MET A 112 -0.95 -6.51 -13.75
C MET A 112 -0.68 -7.86 -13.05
N ASN A 113 0.24 -8.66 -13.61
CA ASN A 113 0.63 -9.94 -13.04
C ASN A 113 1.35 -9.77 -11.69
N ASP A 114 2.27 -8.80 -11.58
CA ASP A 114 2.98 -8.50 -10.34
C ASP A 114 2.02 -8.04 -9.23
N ILE A 115 1.11 -7.12 -9.54
CA ILE A 115 0.09 -6.65 -8.59
C ILE A 115 -0.78 -7.83 -8.13
N GLN A 116 -1.23 -8.68 -9.06
CA GLN A 116 -2.06 -9.84 -8.73
C GLN A 116 -1.33 -10.81 -7.79
N LYS A 117 -0.04 -11.08 -8.02
CA LYS A 117 0.76 -11.92 -7.12
C LYS A 117 0.88 -11.31 -5.72
N GLY A 118 1.09 -10.00 -5.62
CA GLY A 118 1.12 -9.29 -4.35
C GLY A 118 -0.22 -9.41 -3.60
N ILE A 119 -1.34 -9.17 -4.28
CA ILE A 119 -2.69 -9.32 -3.71
C ILE A 119 -2.94 -10.76 -3.24
N SER A 120 -2.65 -11.76 -4.09
CA SER A 120 -2.83 -13.16 -3.73
C SER A 120 -2.02 -13.57 -2.49
N HIS A 121 -0.82 -13.02 -2.34
CA HIS A 121 0.00 -13.27 -1.15
C HIS A 121 -0.60 -12.66 0.12
N LEU A 122 -1.15 -11.43 0.05
CA LEU A 122 -1.90 -10.84 1.17
C LEU A 122 -3.10 -11.73 1.55
N HIS A 123 -3.88 -12.17 0.55
CA HIS A 123 -5.07 -12.99 0.77
C HIS A 123 -4.73 -14.35 1.41
N ASN A 124 -3.62 -14.97 1.02
CA ASN A 124 -3.11 -16.20 1.64
C ASN A 124 -2.71 -16.04 3.11
N ASN A 125 -2.45 -14.81 3.56
CA ASN A 125 -2.16 -14.45 4.95
C ASN A 125 -3.39 -13.85 5.66
N ASP A 126 -4.60 -14.16 5.18
CA ASP A 126 -5.88 -13.67 5.72
C ASP A 126 -5.99 -12.13 5.79
N MET A 127 -5.27 -11.42 4.92
CA MET A 127 -5.27 -9.96 4.85
C MET A 127 -5.85 -9.46 3.53
N VAL A 128 -6.66 -8.41 3.61
CA VAL A 128 -7.21 -7.69 2.46
C VAL A 128 -6.64 -6.27 2.49
N HIS A 129 -6.02 -5.83 1.39
CA HIS A 129 -5.34 -4.53 1.33
C HIS A 129 -6.32 -3.35 1.52
N CYS A 130 -7.52 -3.47 0.93
CA CYS A 130 -8.65 -2.53 0.97
C CYS A 130 -8.42 -1.15 0.33
N ASP A 131 -7.22 -0.86 -0.19
CA ASP A 131 -6.91 0.41 -0.88
C ASP A 131 -5.98 0.21 -2.08
N ILE A 132 -6.27 -0.80 -2.93
CA ILE A 132 -5.52 -1.02 -4.17
C ILE A 132 -5.80 0.10 -5.17
N LYS A 133 -4.76 0.89 -5.46
CA LYS A 133 -4.77 2.01 -6.41
C LYS A 133 -3.34 2.30 -6.90
N PRO A 134 -3.16 3.04 -8.01
CA PRO A 134 -1.85 3.25 -8.61
C PRO A 134 -0.80 3.92 -7.71
N GLU A 135 -1.22 4.79 -6.81
CA GLU A 135 -0.33 5.45 -5.84
C GLU A 135 0.27 4.47 -4.83
N ASN A 136 -0.42 3.33 -4.60
CA ASN A 136 -0.03 2.30 -3.65
C ASN A 136 0.70 1.12 -4.33
N ILE A 137 0.91 1.20 -5.65
CA ILE A 137 1.75 0.25 -6.39
C ILE A 137 3.11 0.91 -6.64
N LEU A 138 4.14 0.42 -5.97
CA LEU A 138 5.49 0.94 -6.08
C LEU A 138 6.24 0.22 -7.20
N ALA A 139 7.17 0.91 -7.85
CA ALA A 139 7.92 0.39 -8.98
C ALA A 139 9.42 0.66 -8.86
N GLU A 140 10.20 -0.32 -9.28
CA GLU A 140 11.65 -0.23 -9.40
C GLU A 140 12.10 -0.75 -10.77
N LYS A 141 12.97 0.00 -11.41
CA LYS A 141 13.54 -0.38 -12.70
C LYS A 141 14.54 -1.52 -12.50
N ILE A 142 14.41 -2.56 -13.32
CA ILE A 142 15.29 -3.72 -13.28
C ILE A 142 16.59 -3.36 -14.02
N GLU A 143 17.71 -3.31 -13.29
CA GLU A 143 19.01 -2.91 -13.85
C GLU A 143 19.83 -4.08 -14.42
N HIS A 144 19.50 -5.32 -14.04
CA HIS A 144 20.26 -6.52 -14.37
C HIS A 144 19.38 -7.69 -14.84
N GLY A 145 19.99 -8.63 -15.55
CA GLY A 145 19.33 -9.86 -16.00
C GLY A 145 18.46 -9.70 -17.25
N PRO A 146 17.66 -10.72 -17.58
CA PRO A 146 16.93 -10.80 -18.85
C PRO A 146 15.78 -9.78 -18.98
N LEU A 147 15.32 -9.22 -17.87
CA LEU A 147 14.24 -8.21 -17.83
C LEU A 147 14.78 -6.78 -17.69
N LYS A 148 16.09 -6.58 -17.90
CA LYS A 148 16.72 -5.26 -17.78
C LYS A 148 15.95 -4.20 -18.56
N GLY A 149 15.71 -3.05 -17.92
CA GLY A 149 14.97 -1.92 -18.47
C GLY A 149 13.45 -2.01 -18.29
N SER A 150 12.91 -3.16 -17.84
CA SER A 150 11.53 -3.28 -17.38
C SER A 150 11.40 -2.80 -15.93
N TYR A 151 10.17 -2.84 -15.40
CA TYR A 151 9.87 -2.50 -14.01
C TYR A 151 9.42 -3.74 -13.23
N HIS A 152 9.84 -3.82 -11.98
CA HIS A 152 9.29 -4.69 -10.96
C HIS A 152 8.29 -3.91 -10.11
N PHE A 153 7.10 -4.47 -9.92
CA PHE A 153 6.02 -3.80 -9.19
C PHE A 153 5.71 -4.52 -7.87
N VAL A 154 5.45 -3.74 -6.83
CA VAL A 154 5.08 -4.24 -5.50
C VAL A 154 3.86 -3.51 -4.95
N VAL A 155 3.05 -4.21 -4.16
CA VAL A 155 1.97 -3.61 -3.37
C VAL A 155 2.55 -3.00 -2.10
N GLY A 156 2.20 -1.75 -1.79
CA GLY A 156 2.59 -1.04 -0.57
C GLY A 156 1.46 -0.20 0.01
N ASP A 157 1.75 0.51 1.11
CA ASP A 157 0.79 1.30 1.92
C ASP A 157 -0.32 0.48 2.59
N PHE A 158 0.03 -0.17 3.70
CA PHE A 158 -0.85 -1.11 4.42
C PHE A 158 -1.74 -0.46 5.49
N ASP A 159 -1.90 0.87 5.46
CA ASP A 159 -2.65 1.61 6.48
C ASP A 159 -4.17 1.30 6.48
N SER A 160 -4.66 0.82 5.35
CA SER A 160 -6.06 0.44 5.11
C SER A 160 -6.27 -1.06 5.20
N THR A 161 -5.21 -1.85 5.37
CA THR A 161 -5.27 -3.30 5.39
C THR A 161 -6.00 -3.81 6.62
N HIS A 162 -6.83 -4.83 6.42
CA HIS A 162 -7.65 -5.47 7.44
C HIS A 162 -7.55 -6.98 7.30
N PHE A 163 -7.85 -7.71 8.37
CA PHE A 163 -8.07 -9.15 8.26
C PHE A 163 -9.37 -9.44 7.52
N THR A 164 -9.39 -10.51 6.74
CA THR A 164 -10.56 -10.98 6.01
C THR A 164 -11.76 -11.15 6.94
N GLY A 165 -12.94 -10.71 6.49
CA GLY A 165 -14.20 -10.76 7.22
C GLY A 165 -14.37 -9.72 8.33
N THR A 166 -13.37 -8.86 8.57
CA THR A 166 -13.50 -7.80 9.59
C THR A 166 -14.15 -6.55 9.03
N LYS A 167 -14.85 -5.80 9.89
CA LYS A 167 -15.45 -4.51 9.50
C LYS A 167 -14.38 -3.50 9.13
N LEU A 168 -14.59 -2.78 8.03
CA LEU A 168 -13.75 -1.66 7.64
C LEU A 168 -13.92 -0.54 8.66
N THR A 169 -12.84 -0.20 9.34
CA THR A 169 -12.82 0.85 10.35
C THR A 169 -11.65 1.79 10.11
N LEU A 170 -11.79 3.04 10.57
CA LEU A 170 -10.78 4.12 10.49
C LEU A 170 -10.49 4.63 9.06
N LYS A 171 -10.12 3.73 8.14
CA LYS A 171 -9.80 3.98 6.75
C LYS A 171 -10.21 2.75 5.92
N GLY A 172 -10.87 2.97 4.79
CA GLY A 172 -11.29 1.91 3.89
C GLY A 172 -11.50 2.50 2.50
N GLY A 173 -10.59 2.18 1.59
CA GLY A 173 -10.65 2.56 0.20
C GLY A 173 -10.49 4.06 -0.11
N THR A 174 -10.13 4.34 -1.36
CA THR A 174 -10.07 5.68 -1.94
C THR A 174 -11.25 5.88 -2.89
N HIS A 175 -11.86 7.07 -2.88
CA HIS A 175 -12.95 7.40 -3.80
C HIS A 175 -12.52 7.21 -5.26
N GLY A 176 -13.32 6.52 -6.05
CA GLY A 176 -13.00 6.15 -7.44
C GLY A 176 -12.18 4.86 -7.60
N TRP A 177 -11.49 4.40 -6.56
CA TRP A 177 -10.71 3.14 -6.55
C TRP A 177 -11.35 2.03 -5.71
N SER A 178 -12.37 2.38 -4.92
CA SER A 178 -13.14 1.49 -4.07
C SER A 178 -14.62 1.83 -4.14
N LEU A 179 -15.46 0.89 -3.73
CA LEU A 179 -16.90 1.07 -3.68
C LEU A 179 -17.33 1.34 -2.25
N SER A 180 -18.13 2.39 -2.05
CA SER A 180 -18.68 2.76 -0.74
C SER A 180 -19.61 1.72 -0.13
N ARG A 181 -20.10 0.76 -0.93
CA ARG A 181 -20.94 -0.35 -0.45
C ARG A 181 -20.17 -1.37 0.39
N TYR A 182 -18.85 -1.42 0.27
CA TYR A 182 -18.06 -2.34 1.08
C TYR A 182 -17.97 -1.84 2.52
N THR A 183 -18.49 -2.63 3.45
CA THR A 183 -18.45 -2.35 4.89
C THR A 183 -17.49 -3.29 5.64
N GLU A 184 -17.03 -4.33 4.96
CA GLU A 184 -16.16 -5.38 5.47
C GLU A 184 -15.00 -5.62 4.49
N ALA A 185 -13.94 -6.21 5.01
CA ALA A 185 -12.74 -6.55 4.27
C ALA A 185 -12.88 -7.93 3.64
N TRP A 186 -13.08 -7.97 2.33
CA TRP A 186 -13.16 -9.20 1.55
C TRP A 186 -12.26 -9.11 0.31
N PRO A 187 -11.77 -10.24 -0.23
CA PRO A 187 -10.91 -10.24 -1.43
C PRO A 187 -11.42 -9.39 -2.60
N GLU A 188 -12.75 -9.29 -2.74
CA GLU A 188 -13.46 -8.49 -3.75
C GLU A 188 -13.16 -6.99 -3.66
N ASN A 189 -12.81 -6.48 -2.47
CA ASN A 189 -12.34 -5.11 -2.29
C ASN A 189 -11.10 -4.85 -3.15
N ASP A 190 -10.12 -5.76 -3.10
CA ASP A 190 -8.85 -5.63 -3.80
C ASP A 190 -8.99 -5.93 -5.30
N TYR A 191 -9.80 -6.94 -5.66
CA TYR A 191 -10.07 -7.25 -7.06
C TYR A 191 -10.83 -6.13 -7.78
N TYR A 192 -11.69 -5.39 -7.08
CA TYR A 192 -12.28 -4.18 -7.63
C TYR A 192 -11.21 -3.13 -7.95
N GLY A 193 -10.32 -2.81 -6.99
CA GLY A 193 -9.21 -1.87 -7.22
C GLY A 193 -8.30 -2.31 -8.36
N LEU A 194 -7.96 -3.60 -8.44
CA LEU A 194 -7.19 -4.18 -9.53
C LEU A 194 -7.89 -4.01 -10.90
N SER A 195 -9.21 -4.20 -10.93
CA SER A 195 -10.01 -4.01 -12.15
C SER A 195 -10.04 -2.54 -12.59
N MET A 196 -10.09 -1.61 -11.63
CA MET A 196 -9.99 -0.17 -11.90
C MET A 196 -8.61 0.21 -12.46
N ILE A 197 -7.52 -0.35 -11.91
CA ILE A 197 -6.17 -0.16 -12.46
C ILE A 197 -6.10 -0.68 -13.90
N ARG A 198 -6.63 -1.89 -14.15
CA ARG A 198 -6.68 -2.46 -15.52
C ARG A 198 -7.40 -1.53 -16.48
N TYR A 199 -8.60 -1.08 -16.12
CA TYR A 199 -9.38 -0.15 -16.93
C TYR A 199 -8.62 1.16 -17.19
N TRP A 200 -7.95 1.70 -16.18
CA TRP A 200 -7.16 2.91 -16.33
C TRP A 200 -6.00 2.71 -17.31
N LEU A 201 -5.28 1.59 -17.22
CA LEU A 201 -4.22 1.21 -18.17
C LEU A 201 -4.75 1.04 -19.60
N GLU A 202 -5.96 0.49 -19.78
CA GLU A 202 -6.55 0.32 -21.11
C GLU A 202 -6.99 1.66 -21.73
N LYS A 203 -7.47 2.61 -20.92
CA LYS A 203 -7.98 3.91 -21.39
C LYS A 203 -6.91 5.00 -21.46
N LYS A 204 -5.87 4.93 -20.63
CA LYS A 204 -4.83 5.96 -20.48
C LYS A 204 -3.40 5.43 -20.67
N GLY A 205 -3.20 4.12 -20.71
CA GLY A 205 -1.87 3.52 -20.79
C GLY A 205 -1.25 3.63 -22.18
N TRP A 206 -0.02 4.13 -22.21
CA TRP A 206 0.84 4.23 -23.39
C TRP A 206 1.51 2.87 -23.68
N SER A 207 0.71 1.82 -23.79
CA SER A 207 1.19 0.47 -24.07
C SER A 207 1.74 0.36 -25.51
N ARG A 208 2.81 -0.43 -25.71
CA ARG A 208 3.31 -0.79 -27.06
C ARG A 208 2.28 -1.61 -27.87
N GLU A 209 1.37 -2.29 -27.17
CA GLU A 209 0.28 -3.05 -27.75
C GLU A 209 -1.02 -2.52 -27.15
N LYS A 210 -1.81 -1.75 -27.91
CA LYS A 210 -3.19 -1.46 -27.53
C LYS A 210 -3.93 -2.79 -27.38
N VAL A 211 -4.05 -3.27 -26.14
CA VAL A 211 -4.84 -4.47 -25.83
C VAL A 211 -6.28 -4.16 -26.23
N LYS A 212 -6.82 -4.97 -27.16
CA LYS A 212 -8.24 -4.86 -27.52
C LYS A 212 -9.06 -5.15 -26.25
N PRO A 213 -10.10 -4.36 -25.96
CA PRO A 213 -10.92 -4.61 -24.78
C PRO A 213 -11.50 -6.02 -24.87
N VAL A 214 -11.15 -6.86 -23.89
CA VAL A 214 -11.79 -8.16 -23.71
C VAL A 214 -13.13 -7.88 -23.04
N ALA A 215 -14.21 -8.40 -23.62
CA ALA A 215 -15.54 -8.29 -23.05
C ALA A 215 -15.52 -8.84 -21.61
N VAL A 216 -15.91 -8.00 -20.65
CA VAL A 216 -16.07 -8.43 -19.27
C VAL A 216 -17.34 -9.26 -19.22
N ASP A 217 -17.19 -10.57 -19.08
CA ASP A 217 -18.31 -11.47 -18.84
C ASP A 217 -18.83 -11.23 -17.42
N THR A 218 -20.02 -10.65 -17.32
CA THR A 218 -20.68 -10.28 -16.06
C THR A 218 -21.49 -11.44 -15.45
N THR A 219 -21.29 -12.68 -15.88
CA THR A 219 -22.10 -13.84 -15.46
C THR A 219 -21.85 -14.35 -14.03
N TRP A 220 -20.97 -13.74 -13.23
CA TRP A 220 -20.69 -14.20 -11.87
C TRP A 220 -20.98 -13.19 -10.75
N ILE A 221 -21.94 -12.28 -10.96
CA ILE A 221 -22.51 -11.48 -9.86
C ILE A 221 -23.90 -12.03 -9.54
N LEU A 222 -23.94 -13.02 -8.66
CA LEU A 222 -25.08 -13.36 -7.79
C LEU A 222 -24.55 -13.48 -6.35
#